data_AF-A0A0F9CFP0-F1
#
_entry.id   AF-A0A0F9CFP0-F1
#
_cell.length_a   1.000
_cell.length_b   1.000
_cell.length_c   1.000
_cell.angle_alpha   90.00
_cell.angle_beta   90.00
_cell.angle_gamma   90.00
#
_symmetry.space_group_name_H-M   'P 1'
#
loop_
_entity.id
_entity.type
_entity.pdbx_description
1 polymer ?
#
loop_
_entity_poly.entity_id
_entity_poly.type
_entity_poly.pdbx_seq_one_letter_code
_entity_poly.pdbx_strand_id
1 'polypeptide(L)'
;MSAPPYPKIENLYARKDDGRTLDIGVFRRLETQLISTWLATEKIDGTNIRVSLEETADFSMDWEVAFYGRTNKAQMPDFIQEYLEATFSLDKMRQLWRGQKQCPKCRGGGFLTDSIRCECVEPYSITLYGEAYGARIQKGGGDYRKSGDISFRLFDALVVEKYWMSWGSVVGMADRLGIKTVPLLDYGQAKTDDIVSLVREGFKSVVAEEEGTPRLAEGIVARTDPYLFDNNGRRVMFKTKTKDF
;
A
#
# COMPACT_ATOMS: atom_id res chain seq x y z
N MET A 1 -14.06 -11.91 8.25
CA MET A 1 -12.98 -10.91 8.10
C MET A 1 -12.43 -11.05 6.71
N SER A 2 -12.67 -10.05 5.87
CA SER A 2 -12.27 -10.06 4.46
C SER A 2 -10.95 -9.31 4.20
N ALA A 3 -10.29 -8.80 5.26
CA ALA A 3 -9.01 -8.11 5.18
C ALA A 3 -7.84 -8.97 5.69
N PRO A 4 -7.23 -9.84 4.86
CA PRO A 4 -6.08 -10.63 5.29
C PRO A 4 -4.87 -9.73 5.59
N PRO A 5 -3.99 -10.12 6.53
CA PRO A 5 -2.74 -9.39 6.80
C PRO A 5 -1.90 -9.22 5.54
N TYR A 6 -1.25 -8.07 5.38
CA TYR A 6 -0.38 -7.85 4.22
C TYR A 6 0.81 -8.83 4.27
N PRO A 7 1.14 -9.52 3.15
CA PRO A 7 2.26 -10.43 3.11
C PRO A 7 3.57 -9.75 3.53
N LYS A 8 4.38 -10.46 4.33
CA LYS A 8 5.69 -9.94 4.74
C LYS A 8 6.59 -9.77 3.51
N ILE A 9 7.06 -8.55 3.29
CA ILE A 9 8.07 -8.24 2.28
C ILE A 9 9.45 -8.61 2.84
N GLU A 10 10.20 -9.38 2.07
CA GLU A 10 11.56 -9.81 2.41
C GLU A 10 12.60 -8.77 1.96
N ASN A 11 13.77 -8.78 2.62
CA ASN A 11 14.88 -7.95 2.20
C ASN A 11 15.45 -8.46 0.86
N LEU A 12 16.01 -7.57 0.05
CA LEU A 12 16.68 -7.94 -1.21
C LEU A 12 17.81 -8.95 -0.98
N TYR A 13 18.66 -8.68 0.01
CA TYR A 13 19.81 -9.51 0.36
C TYR A 13 19.52 -10.44 1.54
N ALA A 14 20.22 -11.58 1.54
CA ALA A 14 20.23 -12.52 2.64
C ALA A 14 20.85 -11.89 3.90
N ARG A 15 20.68 -12.55 5.04
CA ARG A 15 21.36 -12.15 6.28
C ARG A 15 22.66 -12.93 6.39
N LYS A 16 23.68 -12.32 6.98
CA LYS A 16 24.87 -13.05 7.42
C LYS A 16 24.51 -14.00 8.57
N ASP A 17 25.44 -14.88 8.92
CA ASP A 17 25.30 -15.84 10.02
C ASP A 17 25.04 -15.16 11.38
N ASP A 18 25.38 -13.88 11.52
CA ASP A 18 25.08 -13.08 12.72
C ASP A 18 23.58 -12.78 12.93
N GLY A 19 22.74 -13.06 11.92
CA GLY A 19 21.30 -12.83 11.93
C GLY A 19 20.86 -11.35 11.97
N ARG A 20 21.81 -10.41 11.94
CA ARG A 20 21.58 -8.96 12.15
C ARG A 20 21.94 -8.14 10.92
N THR A 21 23.06 -8.42 10.28
CA THR A 21 23.53 -7.68 9.10
C THR A 21 23.09 -8.36 7.81
N LEU A 22 23.01 -7.58 6.72
CA LEU A 22 22.75 -8.13 5.40
C LEU A 22 24.06 -8.56 4.73
N ASP A 23 23.99 -9.66 3.99
CA ASP A 23 25.07 -10.12 3.14
C ASP A 23 24.92 -9.49 1.75
N ILE A 24 25.41 -8.26 1.61
CA ILE A 24 25.23 -7.43 0.41
C ILE A 24 25.84 -8.15 -0.81
N GLY A 25 25.02 -8.35 -1.84
CA GLY A 25 25.39 -9.10 -3.05
C GLY A 25 24.88 -10.55 -3.06
N VAL A 26 24.50 -11.10 -1.90
CA VAL A 26 23.87 -12.42 -1.82
C VAL A 26 22.36 -12.24 -1.79
N PHE A 27 21.71 -12.42 -2.95
CA PHE A 27 20.25 -12.30 -3.04
C PHE A 27 19.55 -13.31 -2.14
N ARG A 28 18.54 -12.83 -1.41
CA ARG A 28 17.72 -13.69 -0.54
C ARG A 28 16.87 -14.67 -1.32
N ARG A 29 16.48 -14.29 -2.53
CA ARG A 29 15.60 -15.02 -3.44
C ARG A 29 16.24 -15.06 -4.82
N LEU A 30 16.22 -16.23 -5.47
CA LEU A 30 16.80 -16.34 -6.81
C LEU A 30 15.92 -15.66 -7.86
N GLU A 31 14.61 -15.64 -7.67
CA GLU A 31 13.65 -15.07 -8.62
C GLU A 31 13.85 -13.56 -8.80
N THR A 32 14.35 -12.84 -7.77
CA THR A 32 14.62 -11.40 -7.90
C THR A 32 15.71 -11.10 -8.91
N GLN A 33 16.62 -12.04 -9.18
CA GLN A 33 17.66 -11.89 -10.19
C GLN A 33 17.13 -12.03 -11.63
N LEU A 34 15.95 -12.64 -11.78
CA LEU A 34 15.33 -12.87 -13.09
C LEU A 34 14.50 -11.66 -13.56
N ILE A 35 14.29 -10.67 -12.70
CA ILE A 35 13.45 -9.51 -13.00
C ILE A 35 14.32 -8.36 -13.50
N SER A 36 14.01 -7.89 -14.71
CA SER A 36 14.74 -6.79 -15.37
C SER A 36 14.40 -5.42 -14.79
N THR A 37 13.13 -5.20 -14.45
CA THR A 37 12.59 -3.90 -14.08
C THR A 37 11.54 -4.05 -12.99
N TRP A 38 11.49 -3.06 -12.10
CA TRP A 38 10.62 -3.05 -10.95
C TRP A 38 9.80 -1.77 -10.89
N LEU A 39 8.57 -1.91 -10.42
CA LEU A 39 7.81 -0.80 -9.89
C LEU A 39 8.32 -0.52 -8.48
N ALA A 40 9.09 0.56 -8.36
CA ALA A 40 9.73 0.99 -7.12
C ALA A 40 8.95 2.14 -6.47
N THR A 41 8.63 2.02 -5.18
CA THR A 41 7.99 3.07 -4.40
C THR A 41 8.80 3.38 -3.16
N GLU A 42 8.71 4.62 -2.68
CA GLU A 42 9.27 4.99 -1.38
C GLU A 42 8.70 4.08 -0.28
N LYS A 43 9.59 3.56 0.57
CA LYS A 43 9.20 2.92 1.82
C LYS A 43 9.06 3.98 2.89
N ILE A 44 7.83 4.17 3.37
CA ILE A 44 7.51 5.11 4.45
C ILE A 44 7.70 4.42 5.80
N ASP A 45 8.28 5.15 6.77
CA ASP A 45 8.44 4.71 8.15
C ASP A 45 7.23 5.14 8.98
N GLY A 46 6.27 4.23 9.14
CA GLY A 46 5.03 4.46 9.87
C GLY A 46 4.49 3.20 10.52
N THR A 47 3.19 2.96 10.36
CA THR A 47 2.55 1.70 10.74
C THR A 47 1.62 1.20 9.64
N ASN A 48 1.67 -0.12 9.42
CA ASN A 48 0.84 -0.76 8.41
C ASN A 48 -0.63 -0.79 8.85
N ILE A 49 -1.50 -0.26 7.98
CA ILE A 49 -2.95 -0.23 8.16
C ILE A 49 -3.64 -0.94 6.99
N ARG A 50 -4.72 -1.64 7.33
CA ARG A 50 -5.67 -2.23 6.39
C ARG A 50 -7.02 -1.56 6.59
N VAL A 51 -7.57 -1.01 5.52
CA VAL A 51 -8.94 -0.47 5.49
C VAL A 51 -9.78 -1.44 4.67
N SER A 52 -10.77 -2.06 5.30
CA SER A 52 -11.64 -3.05 4.67
C SER A 52 -13.00 -2.42 4.38
N LEU A 53 -13.51 -2.59 3.17
CA LEU A 53 -14.94 -2.53 2.89
C LEU A 53 -15.44 -3.97 2.82
N GLU A 54 -16.23 -4.37 3.80
CA GLU A 54 -16.59 -5.77 4.00
C GLU A 54 -18.03 -5.97 4.45
N GLU A 55 -18.54 -7.19 4.27
CA GLU A 55 -19.83 -7.57 4.80
C GLU A 55 -19.78 -7.59 6.33
N THR A 56 -20.83 -7.07 6.95
CA THR A 56 -21.00 -7.12 8.39
C THR A 56 -21.00 -8.57 8.86
N ALA A 57 -20.42 -8.82 10.04
CA ALA A 57 -20.34 -10.17 10.59
C ALA A 57 -21.68 -10.71 11.12
N ASP A 58 -22.73 -9.90 11.09
CA ASP A 58 -24.08 -10.26 11.55
C ASP A 58 -24.95 -10.81 10.40
N PHE A 59 -26.20 -11.14 10.71
CA PHE A 59 -27.12 -11.71 9.73
C PHE A 59 -27.76 -10.65 8.81
N SER A 60 -27.35 -9.37 8.89
CA SER A 60 -27.95 -8.31 8.08
C SER A 60 -27.49 -8.33 6.62
N MET A 61 -26.33 -8.95 6.33
CA MET A 61 -25.68 -8.90 5.02
C MET A 61 -25.42 -7.45 4.53
N ASP A 62 -25.30 -6.51 5.47
CA ASP A 62 -24.93 -5.13 5.18
C ASP A 62 -23.42 -5.00 4.95
N TRP A 63 -22.98 -3.80 4.56
CA TRP A 63 -21.58 -3.48 4.31
C TRP A 63 -21.09 -2.42 5.30
N GLU A 64 -19.91 -2.64 5.85
CA GLU A 64 -19.24 -1.73 6.77
C GLU A 64 -17.80 -1.43 6.35
N VAL A 65 -17.22 -0.39 6.94
CA VAL A 65 -15.79 -0.12 6.85
C VAL A 65 -15.13 -0.53 8.16
N ALA A 66 -14.13 -1.39 8.09
CA ALA A 66 -13.38 -1.87 9.23
C ALA A 66 -11.88 -1.53 9.10
N PHE A 67 -11.24 -1.24 10.23
CA PHE A 67 -9.83 -0.85 10.29
C PHE A 67 -9.01 -1.87 11.06
N TYR A 68 -7.90 -2.31 10.46
CA TYR A 68 -7.01 -3.29 11.08
C TYR A 68 -5.56 -2.82 11.03
N GLY A 69 -4.80 -3.07 12.10
CA GLY A 69 -3.35 -2.90 12.09
C GLY A 69 -2.63 -4.00 11.29
N ARG A 70 -1.32 -4.11 11.46
CA ARG A 70 -0.47 -5.12 10.78
C ARG A 70 -0.93 -6.57 10.95
N THR A 71 -1.48 -6.90 12.13
CA THR A 71 -2.04 -8.22 12.45
C THR A 71 -3.46 -8.06 12.97
N ASN A 72 -4.28 -9.11 12.94
CA ASN A 72 -5.66 -9.04 13.43
C ASN A 72 -5.75 -8.77 14.94
N LYS A 73 -4.67 -8.98 15.68
CA LYS A 73 -4.58 -8.73 17.13
C LYS A 73 -3.97 -7.36 17.45
N ALA A 74 -3.49 -6.62 16.44
CA ALA A 74 -2.84 -5.34 16.68
C ALA A 74 -3.88 -4.32 17.13
N GLN A 75 -3.66 -3.74 18.32
CA GLN A 75 -4.46 -2.63 18.80
C GLN A 75 -4.06 -1.35 18.05
N MET A 76 -5.07 -0.57 17.67
CA MET A 76 -4.89 0.70 16.99
C MET A 76 -5.06 1.83 18.02
N PRO A 77 -4.12 2.80 18.10
CA PRO A 77 -4.34 3.99 18.90
C PRO A 77 -5.53 4.82 18.40
N ASP A 78 -6.30 5.39 19.33
CA ASP A 78 -7.55 6.12 19.05
C ASP A 78 -7.36 7.23 18.00
N PHE A 79 -6.29 8.01 18.09
CA PHE A 79 -6.03 9.10 17.14
C PHE A 79 -5.80 8.61 15.69
N ILE A 80 -5.30 7.38 15.50
CA ILE A 80 -5.19 6.76 14.17
C ILE A 80 -6.58 6.33 13.71
N GLN A 81 -7.36 5.73 14.60
CA GLN A 81 -8.71 5.29 14.30
C GLN A 81 -9.63 6.46 13.91
N GLU A 82 -9.64 7.55 14.68
CA GLU A 82 -10.40 8.77 14.38
C GLU A 82 -10.05 9.34 13.00
N TYR A 83 -8.75 9.40 12.67
CA TYR A 83 -8.30 9.85 11.34
C TYR A 83 -8.81 8.94 10.22
N LEU A 84 -8.75 7.63 10.41
CA LEU A 84 -9.20 6.65 9.42
C LEU A 84 -10.73 6.70 9.23
N GLU A 85 -11.49 6.80 10.31
CA GLU A 85 -12.96 6.95 10.28
C GLU A 85 -13.38 8.21 9.52
N ALA A 86 -12.70 9.34 9.76
CA ALA A 86 -12.94 10.58 9.03
C ALA A 86 -12.55 10.49 7.54
N THR A 87 -11.50 9.73 7.21
CA THR A 87 -10.97 9.62 5.85
C THR A 87 -11.78 8.65 5.00
N PHE A 88 -12.15 7.50 5.55
CA PHE A 88 -12.72 6.34 4.84
C PHE A 88 -14.17 6.07 5.27
N SER A 89 -15.06 7.03 5.04
CA SER A 89 -16.49 6.79 5.27
C SER A 89 -17.03 5.67 4.36
N LEU A 90 -18.09 5.01 4.80
CA LEU A 90 -18.77 3.97 4.03
C LEU A 90 -19.16 4.47 2.63
N ASP A 91 -19.70 5.67 2.54
CA ASP A 91 -20.10 6.26 1.25
C ASP A 91 -18.90 6.43 0.31
N LYS A 92 -17.75 6.93 0.80
CA LYS A 92 -16.54 7.05 -0.01
C LYS A 92 -16.03 5.68 -0.45
N MET A 93 -15.96 4.71 0.45
CA MET A 93 -15.49 3.37 0.14
C MET A 93 -16.37 2.67 -0.91
N ARG A 94 -17.70 2.83 -0.82
CA ARG A 94 -18.66 2.30 -1.82
C ARG A 94 -18.44 2.88 -3.22
N GLN A 95 -17.83 4.06 -3.36
CA GLN A 95 -17.48 4.64 -4.67
C GLN A 95 -16.42 3.84 -5.43
N LEU A 96 -15.68 2.95 -4.75
CA LEU A 96 -14.68 2.09 -5.37
C LEU A 96 -15.28 0.90 -6.12
N TRP A 97 -16.52 0.48 -5.81
CA TRP A 97 -17.19 -0.57 -6.57
C TRP A 97 -17.42 -0.15 -8.02
N ARG A 98 -17.04 -1.05 -8.93
CA ARG A 98 -17.09 -0.83 -10.37
C ARG A 98 -18.32 -1.51 -10.95
N GLY A 99 -18.82 -0.94 -12.06
CA GLY A 99 -19.84 -1.60 -12.85
C GLY A 99 -19.24 -2.68 -13.75
N GLN A 100 -20.12 -3.47 -14.37
CA GLN A 100 -19.72 -4.38 -15.44
C GLN A 100 -19.13 -3.59 -16.62
N LYS A 101 -17.97 -4.01 -17.15
CA LYS A 101 -17.27 -3.32 -18.25
C LYS A 101 -18.15 -3.17 -19.50
N GLN A 102 -18.97 -4.18 -19.78
CA GLN A 102 -19.90 -4.25 -20.90
C GLN A 102 -21.22 -3.51 -20.67
N CYS A 103 -21.45 -2.94 -19.49
CA CYS A 103 -22.69 -2.21 -19.22
C CYS A 103 -22.80 -1.00 -20.15
N PRO A 104 -23.87 -0.86 -20.96
CA PRO A 104 -24.01 0.24 -21.91
C PRO A 104 -24.20 1.59 -21.20
N LYS A 105 -24.70 1.57 -19.96
CA LYS A 105 -24.99 2.77 -19.17
C LYS A 105 -23.71 3.35 -18.55
N CYS A 106 -23.02 2.57 -17.71
CA CYS A 106 -21.87 3.07 -16.95
C CYS A 106 -20.49 2.70 -17.51
N ARG A 107 -20.41 1.78 -18.49
CA ARG A 107 -19.16 1.33 -19.14
C ARG A 107 -18.05 0.95 -18.15
N GLY A 108 -18.43 0.26 -17.07
CA GLY A 108 -17.52 -0.16 -16.00
C GLY A 108 -17.23 0.89 -14.93
N GLY A 109 -17.74 2.12 -15.06
CA GLY A 109 -17.56 3.19 -14.10
C GLY A 109 -18.34 3.01 -12.80
N GLY A 110 -19.50 2.33 -12.86
CA GLY A 110 -20.38 2.06 -11.71
C GLY A 110 -21.37 3.18 -11.37
N PHE A 111 -21.33 4.28 -12.11
CA PHE A 111 -22.17 5.46 -11.90
C PHE A 111 -22.89 5.85 -13.19
N LEU A 112 -24.13 6.32 -13.08
CA LEU A 112 -24.91 6.92 -14.17
C LEU A 112 -24.73 8.44 -14.19
N THR A 113 -24.61 9.03 -13.00
CA THR A 113 -24.23 10.41 -12.72
C THR A 113 -23.39 10.43 -11.44
N ASP A 114 -22.86 11.57 -11.02
CA ASP A 114 -22.00 11.68 -9.82
C ASP A 114 -22.65 11.16 -8.52
N SER A 115 -23.98 11.10 -8.46
CA SER A 115 -24.72 10.64 -7.27
C SER A 115 -25.58 9.40 -7.49
N ILE A 116 -25.76 8.95 -8.74
CA ILE A 116 -26.64 7.82 -9.06
C ILE A 116 -25.81 6.60 -9.44
N ARG A 117 -25.95 5.54 -8.64
CA ARG A 117 -25.30 4.26 -8.88
C ARG A 117 -25.94 3.50 -10.02
N CYS A 118 -25.11 2.85 -10.83
CA CYS A 118 -25.60 1.97 -11.88
C CYS A 118 -26.10 0.66 -11.27
N GLU A 119 -27.26 0.19 -11.73
CA GLU A 119 -27.90 -1.06 -11.28
C GLU A 119 -27.01 -2.30 -11.49
N CYS A 120 -26.05 -2.25 -12.42
CA CYS A 120 -25.14 -3.36 -12.69
C CYS A 120 -23.96 -3.46 -11.71
N VAL A 121 -23.91 -2.59 -10.69
CA VAL A 121 -22.84 -2.67 -9.69
C VAL A 121 -23.22 -3.71 -8.65
N GLU A 122 -22.42 -4.76 -8.58
CA GLU A 122 -22.49 -5.77 -7.53
C GLU A 122 -21.48 -5.41 -6.44
N PRO A 123 -21.90 -5.31 -5.16
CA PRO A 123 -20.99 -5.13 -4.03
C PRO A 123 -19.95 -6.26 -3.93
N TYR A 124 -18.74 -5.91 -3.52
CA TYR A 124 -17.66 -6.88 -3.29
C TYR A 124 -16.63 -6.37 -2.28
N SER A 125 -15.94 -7.27 -1.59
CA SER A 125 -14.95 -6.87 -0.59
C SER A 125 -13.73 -6.19 -1.22
N ILE A 126 -13.26 -5.14 -0.55
CA ILE A 126 -12.06 -4.38 -0.93
C ILE A 126 -11.23 -4.19 0.32
N THR A 127 -9.96 -4.60 0.27
CA THR A 127 -8.97 -4.24 1.29
C THR A 127 -7.95 -3.30 0.69
N LEU A 128 -7.85 -2.10 1.25
CA LEU A 128 -6.80 -1.14 0.96
C LEU A 128 -5.65 -1.34 1.96
N TYR A 129 -4.44 -1.42 1.45
CA TYR A 129 -3.23 -1.49 2.26
C TYR A 129 -2.44 -0.20 2.13
N GLY A 130 -2.17 0.43 3.26
CA GLY A 130 -1.38 1.64 3.29
C GLY A 130 -0.58 1.79 4.57
N GLU A 131 0.20 2.85 4.59
CA GLU A 131 1.01 3.23 5.73
C GLU A 131 0.38 4.46 6.37
N ALA A 132 -0.03 4.34 7.64
CA ALA A 132 -0.29 5.51 8.46
C ALA A 132 1.04 6.07 8.97
N TYR A 133 1.26 7.36 8.80
CA TYR A 133 2.53 8.03 9.09
C TYR A 133 2.29 9.43 9.66
N GLY A 134 3.31 9.97 10.33
CA GLY A 134 3.24 11.27 10.98
C GLY A 134 3.61 11.22 12.45
N ALA A 135 3.24 12.27 13.18
CA ALA A 135 3.59 12.40 14.59
C ALA A 135 3.00 11.27 15.44
N ARG A 136 3.71 10.88 16.51
CA ARG A 136 3.27 9.88 17.50
C ARG A 136 3.15 8.43 17.00
N ILE A 137 3.47 8.13 15.73
CA ILE A 137 3.43 6.76 15.18
C ILE A 137 4.80 6.05 15.33
N GLN A 138 5.87 6.67 14.83
CA GLN A 138 7.25 6.16 14.96
C GLN A 138 8.19 7.27 15.45
N LYS A 139 9.35 6.88 15.97
CA LYS A 139 10.41 7.84 16.35
C LYS A 139 10.86 8.61 15.10
N GLY A 140 10.77 9.94 15.15
CA GLY A 140 11.06 10.81 14.00
C GLY A 140 9.95 10.85 12.94
N GLY A 141 8.83 10.14 13.15
CA GLY A 141 7.69 10.16 12.21
C GLY A 141 7.03 11.53 12.06
N GLY A 142 7.18 12.41 13.07
CA GLY A 142 6.71 13.80 12.99
C GLY A 142 7.35 14.61 11.87
N ASP A 143 8.55 14.24 11.42
CA ASP A 143 9.23 14.93 10.32
C ASP A 143 8.50 14.75 8.98
N TYR A 144 7.64 13.74 8.82
CA TYR A 144 6.84 13.60 7.61
C TYR A 144 5.70 14.62 7.51
N ARG A 145 5.29 15.27 8.61
CA ARG A 145 4.12 16.17 8.67
C ARG A 145 4.40 17.41 9.51
N LYS A 146 4.59 18.57 8.85
CA LYS A 146 4.87 19.87 9.54
C LYS A 146 3.78 20.24 10.54
N SER A 147 2.54 19.88 10.26
CA SER A 147 1.36 20.13 11.09
C SER A 147 1.34 19.32 12.40
N GLY A 148 2.20 18.32 12.56
CA GLY A 148 2.22 17.47 13.76
C GLY A 148 1.03 16.51 13.88
N ASP A 149 0.30 16.32 12.79
CA ASP A 149 -0.80 15.35 12.63
C ASP A 149 -0.30 14.09 11.91
N ILE A 150 -1.25 13.26 11.47
CA ILE A 150 -0.99 12.01 10.74
C ILE A 150 -1.74 11.98 9.41
N SER A 151 -1.26 11.13 8.50
CA SER A 151 -1.91 10.86 7.22
C SER A 151 -1.74 9.39 6.84
N PHE A 152 -2.36 8.99 5.74
CA PHE A 152 -2.30 7.65 5.17
C PHE A 152 -1.84 7.71 3.72
N ARG A 153 -0.91 6.81 3.36
CA ARG A 153 -0.42 6.64 1.98
C ARG A 153 -0.75 5.24 1.49
N LEU A 154 -1.57 5.14 0.46
CA LEU A 154 -1.98 3.88 -0.15
C LEU A 154 -0.82 3.24 -0.93
N PHE A 155 -0.56 1.96 -0.75
CA PHE A 155 0.45 1.24 -1.54
C PHE A 155 -0.06 -0.03 -2.22
N ASP A 156 -1.19 -0.59 -1.79
CA ASP A 156 -1.78 -1.77 -2.43
C ASP A 156 -3.29 -1.87 -2.25
N ALA A 157 -3.92 -2.71 -3.05
CA ALA A 157 -5.32 -3.09 -2.87
C ALA A 157 -5.56 -4.56 -3.27
N LEU A 158 -6.44 -5.22 -2.52
CA LEU A 158 -6.92 -6.59 -2.76
C LEU A 158 -8.45 -6.55 -2.87
N VAL A 159 -8.99 -7.19 -3.91
CA VAL A 159 -10.43 -7.29 -4.15
C VAL A 159 -10.87 -8.74 -4.05
N VAL A 160 -12.02 -8.98 -3.43
CA VAL A 160 -12.60 -10.33 -3.15
C VAL A 160 -11.58 -11.31 -2.57
N GLU A 161 -10.71 -10.80 -1.68
CA GLU A 161 -9.68 -11.57 -0.97
C GLU A 161 -8.68 -12.31 -1.88
N LYS A 162 -8.66 -12.00 -3.18
CA LYS A 162 -7.96 -12.82 -4.18
C LYS A 162 -7.21 -12.01 -5.22
N TYR A 163 -7.78 -10.92 -5.71
CA TYR A 163 -7.21 -10.18 -6.85
C TYR A 163 -6.45 -8.96 -6.38
N TRP A 164 -5.13 -9.02 -6.48
CA TRP A 164 -4.27 -7.86 -6.29
C TRP A 164 -4.44 -6.88 -7.45
N MET A 165 -4.59 -5.61 -7.13
CA MET A 165 -4.83 -4.58 -8.13
C MET A 165 -3.53 -4.09 -8.77
N SER A 166 -3.58 -3.85 -10.09
CA SER A 166 -2.49 -3.15 -10.81
C SER A 166 -2.23 -1.77 -10.20
N TRP A 167 -1.02 -1.23 -10.37
CA TRP A 167 -0.69 0.08 -9.82
C TRP A 167 -1.61 1.20 -10.34
N GLY A 168 -1.92 1.20 -11.64
CA GLY A 168 -2.86 2.18 -12.19
C GLY A 168 -4.25 2.11 -11.56
N SER A 169 -4.70 0.91 -11.17
CA SER A 169 -5.95 0.75 -10.41
C SER A 169 -5.82 1.26 -8.98
N VAL A 170 -4.70 1.01 -8.30
CA VAL A 170 -4.42 1.54 -6.96
C VAL A 170 -4.41 3.07 -6.97
N VAL A 171 -3.75 3.70 -7.95
CA VAL A 171 -3.76 5.16 -8.15
C VAL A 171 -5.18 5.66 -8.39
N GLY A 172 -5.95 5.02 -9.27
CA GLY A 172 -7.34 5.41 -9.53
C GLY A 172 -8.28 5.22 -8.33
N MET A 173 -7.99 4.28 -7.42
CA MET A 173 -8.70 4.14 -6.16
C MET A 173 -8.33 5.26 -5.18
N ALA A 174 -7.05 5.60 -5.07
CA ALA A 174 -6.58 6.70 -4.22
C ALA A 174 -7.21 8.04 -4.62
N ASP A 175 -7.22 8.33 -5.93
CA ASP A 175 -7.81 9.54 -6.51
C ASP A 175 -9.30 9.69 -6.14
N ARG A 176 -10.08 8.62 -6.30
CA ARG A 176 -11.53 8.60 -5.93
C ARG A 176 -11.78 8.84 -4.45
N LEU A 177 -10.87 8.41 -3.59
CA LEU A 177 -10.97 8.63 -2.15
C LEU A 177 -10.40 9.98 -1.70
N GLY A 178 -9.73 10.71 -2.60
CA GLY A 178 -9.02 11.94 -2.27
C GLY A 178 -7.81 11.72 -1.37
N ILE A 179 -7.18 10.55 -1.43
CA ILE A 179 -5.97 10.21 -0.68
C ILE A 179 -4.77 10.10 -1.63
N LYS A 180 -3.56 10.15 -1.07
CA LYS A 180 -2.34 9.96 -1.87
C LYS A 180 -1.85 8.51 -1.80
N THR A 181 -1.17 8.07 -2.85
CA THR A 181 -0.38 6.83 -2.81
C THR A 181 1.02 7.08 -2.24
N VAL A 182 1.72 6.00 -1.89
CA VAL A 182 3.18 6.06 -1.75
C VAL A 182 3.81 6.59 -3.06
N PRO A 183 4.83 7.45 -2.98
CA PRO A 183 5.49 8.00 -4.17
C PRO A 183 6.12 6.91 -5.03
N LEU A 184 5.87 6.97 -6.34
CA LEU A 184 6.54 6.16 -7.35
C LEU A 184 7.93 6.76 -7.62
N LEU A 185 8.94 5.91 -7.73
CA LEU A 185 10.31 6.29 -8.07
C LEU A 185 10.62 5.87 -9.51
N ASP A 186 11.46 6.66 -10.19
CA ASP A 186 12.01 6.37 -11.53
C ASP A 186 10.97 5.90 -12.56
N TYR A 187 9.84 6.62 -12.63
CA TYR A 187 8.70 6.32 -13.52
C TYR A 187 8.16 4.88 -13.47
N GLY A 188 8.51 4.11 -12.42
CA GLY A 188 8.05 2.74 -12.21
C GLY A 188 8.76 1.65 -13.02
N GLN A 189 9.94 1.93 -13.59
CA GLN A 189 10.72 0.95 -14.36
C GLN A 189 12.20 0.89 -13.93
N ALA A 190 12.44 0.84 -12.63
CA ALA A 190 13.79 0.87 -12.07
C ALA A 190 14.48 -0.50 -12.17
N LYS A 191 15.79 -0.51 -12.48
CA LYS A 191 16.60 -1.74 -12.38
C LYS A 191 17.05 -1.96 -10.94
N THR A 192 17.36 -3.21 -10.60
CA THR A 192 17.83 -3.58 -9.26
C THR A 192 19.07 -2.77 -8.85
N ASP A 193 20.04 -2.58 -9.75
CA ASP A 193 21.28 -1.85 -9.44
C ASP A 193 21.05 -0.36 -9.21
N ASP A 194 20.12 0.25 -9.94
CA ASP A 194 19.73 1.65 -9.76
C ASP A 194 19.04 1.85 -8.40
N ILE A 195 18.12 0.95 -8.03
CA ILE A 195 17.48 0.92 -6.71
C ILE A 195 18.52 0.79 -5.59
N VAL A 196 19.48 -0.13 -5.75
CA VAL A 196 20.52 -0.38 -4.75
C VAL A 196 21.43 0.83 -4.60
N SER A 197 21.85 1.46 -5.71
CA SER A 197 22.72 2.63 -5.69
C SER A 197 22.04 3.82 -5.01
N LEU A 198 20.79 4.11 -5.39
CA LEU A 198 19.99 5.18 -4.79
C LEU A 198 19.81 4.99 -3.27
N VAL A 199 19.52 3.77 -2.82
CA VAL A 199 19.31 3.48 -1.40
C VAL A 199 20.61 3.51 -0.62
N ARG A 200 21.73 3.07 -1.22
CA ARG A 200 23.06 3.10 -0.60
C ARG A 200 23.55 4.53 -0.39
N GLU A 201 23.34 5.41 -1.37
CA GLU A 201 23.68 6.83 -1.26
C GLU A 201 22.77 7.56 -0.25
N GLY A 202 21.54 7.06 -0.09
CA GLY A 202 20.49 7.71 0.64
C GLY A 202 19.83 8.79 -0.21
N PHE A 203 18.50 8.86 -0.15
CA PHE A 203 17.71 9.81 -0.93
C PHE A 203 16.69 10.51 -0.06
N LYS A 204 16.26 11.71 -0.50
CA LYS A 204 15.25 12.49 0.23
C LYS A 204 13.88 11.85 0.08
N SER A 205 13.13 11.84 1.18
CA SER A 205 11.73 11.39 1.19
C SER A 205 10.86 12.39 0.45
N VAL A 206 10.18 11.92 -0.60
CA VAL A 206 9.22 12.74 -1.36
C VAL A 206 8.04 13.11 -0.46
N VAL A 207 7.59 12.17 0.39
CA VAL A 207 6.50 12.44 1.34
C VAL A 207 6.87 13.55 2.32
N ALA A 208 8.07 13.51 2.89
CA ALA A 208 8.52 14.54 3.81
C ALA A 208 8.83 15.87 3.12
N GLU A 209 9.29 15.87 1.87
CA GLU A 209 9.45 17.12 1.09
C GLU A 209 8.11 17.79 0.79
N GLU A 210 7.07 17.00 0.46
CA GLU A 210 5.73 17.52 0.15
C GLU A 210 5.00 18.06 1.39
N GLU A 211 5.11 17.37 2.54
CA GLU A 211 4.20 17.56 3.67
C GLU A 211 4.90 17.87 5.01
N GLY A 212 6.21 17.71 5.04
CA GLY A 212 7.00 17.59 6.25
C GLY A 212 8.27 18.43 6.24
N THR A 213 9.19 18.10 7.14
CA THR A 213 10.55 18.60 7.15
C THR A 213 11.41 17.67 6.30
N PRO A 214 12.21 18.19 5.33
CA PRO A 214 13.06 17.35 4.50
C PRO A 214 13.94 16.40 5.32
N ARG A 215 13.84 15.10 5.02
CA ARG A 215 14.62 14.03 5.64
C ARG A 215 14.96 12.95 4.63
N LEU A 216 15.88 12.07 4.99
CA LEU A 216 16.15 10.87 4.20
C LEU A 216 14.97 9.88 4.30
N ALA A 217 14.66 9.26 3.18
CA ALA A 217 13.71 8.16 3.09
C ALA A 217 14.24 6.90 3.82
N GLU A 218 13.33 6.07 4.32
CA GLU A 218 13.72 4.81 4.98
C GLU A 218 14.35 3.84 3.98
N GLY A 219 13.82 3.81 2.75
CA GLY A 219 14.21 2.85 1.73
C GLY A 219 13.19 2.75 0.61
N ILE A 220 13.22 1.62 -0.09
CA ILE A 220 12.37 1.33 -1.25
C ILE A 220 11.68 -0.02 -1.05
N VAL A 221 10.44 -0.10 -1.52
CA VAL A 221 9.75 -1.36 -1.82
C VAL A 221 9.68 -1.49 -3.34
N ALA A 222 10.13 -2.62 -3.86
CA ALA A 222 10.15 -2.93 -5.28
C ALA A 222 9.28 -4.16 -5.54
N ARG A 223 8.37 -4.08 -6.51
CA ARG A 223 7.51 -5.18 -6.91
C ARG A 223 7.42 -5.30 -8.42
N THR A 224 7.10 -6.49 -8.89
CA THR A 224 6.80 -6.74 -10.31
C THR A 224 5.48 -6.06 -10.70
N ASP A 225 5.43 -5.48 -11.90
CA ASP A 225 4.21 -4.94 -12.51
C ASP A 225 4.16 -5.38 -14.00
N PRO A 226 3.24 -6.27 -14.40
CA PRO A 226 2.20 -6.90 -13.58
C PRO A 226 2.80 -7.84 -12.51
N TYR A 227 1.99 -8.19 -11.50
CA TYR A 227 2.41 -9.09 -10.44
C TYR A 227 2.83 -10.46 -10.95
N LEU A 228 4.04 -10.87 -10.60
CA LEU A 228 4.52 -12.24 -10.73
C LEU A 228 4.48 -12.95 -9.37
N PHE A 229 4.26 -14.26 -9.41
CA PHE A 229 4.17 -15.13 -8.24
C PHE A 229 5.12 -16.30 -8.39
N ASP A 230 5.72 -16.73 -7.29
CA ASP A 230 6.48 -17.98 -7.25
C ASP A 230 5.55 -19.21 -7.18
N ASN A 231 6.16 -20.40 -7.18
CA ASN A 231 5.46 -21.68 -7.06
C ASN A 231 4.69 -21.86 -5.73
N ASN A 232 4.95 -21.04 -4.72
CA ASN A 232 4.25 -21.01 -3.44
C ASN A 232 3.16 -19.91 -3.39
N GLY A 233 2.90 -19.24 -4.51
CA GLY A 233 1.94 -18.14 -4.59
C GLY A 233 2.39 -16.85 -3.89
N ARG A 234 3.69 -16.70 -3.61
CA ARG A 234 4.23 -15.45 -3.02
C ARG A 234 4.57 -14.49 -4.14
N ARG A 235 4.18 -13.23 -3.95
CA ARG A 235 4.52 -12.15 -4.89
C ARG A 235 6.04 -11.96 -4.97
N VAL A 236 6.52 -11.76 -6.18
CA VAL A 236 7.92 -11.41 -6.44
C VAL A 236 8.09 -9.93 -6.19
N MET A 237 8.64 -9.62 -5.00
CA MET A 237 8.87 -8.28 -4.49
C MET A 237 9.96 -8.31 -3.42
N PHE A 238 10.62 -7.17 -3.20
CA PHE A 238 11.60 -7.01 -2.13
C PHE A 238 11.53 -5.62 -1.51
N LYS A 239 12.20 -5.46 -0.37
CA LYS A 239 12.54 -4.16 0.19
C LYS A 239 14.04 -4.03 0.42
N THR A 240 14.51 -2.80 0.40
CA THR A 240 15.89 -2.45 0.77
C THR A 240 15.84 -1.09 1.47
N LYS A 241 16.69 -0.87 2.47
CA LYS A 241 16.67 0.34 3.29
C LYS A 241 18.04 0.97 3.37
N THR A 242 18.07 2.29 3.53
CA THR A 242 19.31 3.07 3.62
C THR A 242 20.19 2.57 4.75
N LYS A 243 19.60 2.24 5.90
CA LYS A 243 20.32 1.73 7.08
C LYS A 243 20.89 0.31 6.93
N ASP A 244 20.56 -0.40 5.87
CA ASP A 244 21.07 -1.76 5.63
C ASP A 244 22.44 -1.73 4.91
N PHE A 245 22.88 -0.55 4.45
CA PHE A 245 24.21 -0.26 3.88
C PHE A 245 25.08 0.53 4.87
#